data_AF-A0A845F8W3-F1
#
_entry.id   AF-A0A845F8W3-F1
#
_cell.length_a   1.000
_cell.length_b   1.000
_cell.length_c   1.000
_cell.angle_alpha   90.00
_cell.angle_beta   90.00
_cell.angle_gamma   90.00
#
_symmetry.space_group_name_H-M   'P 1'
#
loop_
_entity.id
_entity.type
_entity.pdbx_description
1 polymer ?
#
loop_
_entity_poly.entity_id
_entity_poly.type
_entity_poly.pdbx_seq_one_letter_code
_entity_poly.pdbx_strand_id
1 'polypeptide(L)'
;MVEGKRNIIFVYQTFGESMLFFVLLFPLIQWTSVSLSYILYCIYVIVSIVLFFLIRKWTPGFSPYLISITAIVAIAYLGGASLLLGFIVGSFLAWRYYRHETDPGLNHELSLILYTSILTFIMIFFFRSWDLVYALITLYVVTWVGYAFSHYYNVDKRERKGAGKSLFVLFLSLISGTSVVLLLFPFLRSWMGALWSGISYTFLVGVNGILTLLAKIGLDVSKIEPREEGSLPEIETSSQERQEDLQRMNDSNQETIQKVAGAIETGSIVLIVVALLIAIVIFFFLRKRAAMDMETSSDALNYQYYAHKEGDKKKTFSSFPFHRSRTEGWVRKQFRIFEHFAERNGYGRYSNESLEDWFHRIGLEIESTVLYQKVRYGGQSLTGDEKEQFELELKELRQKIIEKKQ
;
A
#
# COMPACT_ATOMS: atom_id res chain seq x y z
N MET A 1 -16.96 22.65 3.87
CA MET A 1 -16.08 21.56 3.39
C MET A 1 -16.91 20.28 3.42
N VAL A 2 -17.06 19.56 2.31
CA VAL A 2 -18.09 18.51 2.16
C VAL A 2 -17.64 17.22 2.88
N GLU A 3 -18.21 16.91 4.04
CA GLU A 3 -17.93 15.70 4.84
C GLU A 3 -18.04 14.39 4.04
N GLY A 4 -18.94 14.35 3.04
CA GLY A 4 -19.10 13.19 2.16
C GLY A 4 -17.82 12.77 1.43
N LYS A 5 -16.89 13.70 1.19
CA LYS A 5 -15.60 13.41 0.53
C LYS A 5 -14.69 12.55 1.39
N ARG A 6 -14.66 12.80 2.70
CA ARG A 6 -13.78 12.08 3.63
C ARG A 6 -14.28 10.66 3.90
N ASN A 7 -15.60 10.48 3.97
CA ASN A 7 -16.20 9.19 4.24
C ASN A 7 -16.02 8.22 3.05
N ILE A 8 -16.09 8.69 1.81
CA ILE A 8 -15.84 7.84 0.64
C ILE A 8 -14.39 7.33 0.65
N ILE A 9 -13.43 8.25 0.84
CA ILE A 9 -12.00 7.92 0.93
C ILE A 9 -11.74 6.90 2.04
N PHE A 10 -12.29 7.17 3.23
CA PHE A 10 -12.22 6.24 4.35
C PHE A 10 -12.73 4.84 3.99
N VAL A 11 -13.90 4.74 3.37
CA VAL A 11 -14.53 3.45 3.07
C VAL A 11 -13.71 2.63 2.09
N TYR A 12 -13.36 3.17 0.91
CA TYR A 12 -12.66 2.35 -0.08
C TYR A 12 -11.23 2.04 0.33
N GLN A 13 -10.54 2.97 1.02
CA GLN A 13 -9.18 2.70 1.50
C GLN A 13 -9.19 1.64 2.59
N THR A 14 -10.08 1.76 3.59
CA THR A 14 -10.23 0.72 4.62
C THR A 14 -10.54 -0.63 4.00
N PHE A 15 -11.46 -0.67 3.04
CA PHE A 15 -11.85 -1.92 2.39
C PHE A 15 -10.69 -2.50 1.57
N GLY A 16 -9.95 -1.69 0.81
CA GLY A 16 -8.76 -2.12 0.09
C GLY A 16 -7.67 -2.67 1.00
N GLU A 17 -7.42 -2.01 2.14
CA GLU A 17 -6.46 -2.47 3.15
C GLU A 17 -6.92 -3.75 3.87
N SER A 18 -8.23 -3.92 4.01
CA SER A 18 -8.82 -5.16 4.52
C SER A 18 -8.58 -6.32 3.54
N MET A 19 -8.60 -6.09 2.22
CA MET A 19 -8.25 -7.13 1.25
C MET A 19 -6.78 -7.56 1.39
N LEU A 20 -5.85 -6.61 1.57
CA LEU A 20 -4.45 -6.94 1.87
C LEU A 20 -4.33 -7.78 3.14
N PHE A 21 -5.06 -7.39 4.18
CA PHE A 21 -5.07 -8.13 5.44
C PHE A 21 -5.64 -9.55 5.29
N PHE A 22 -6.71 -9.73 4.51
CA PHE A 22 -7.24 -11.05 4.20
C PHE A 22 -6.20 -11.95 3.52
N VAL A 23 -5.49 -11.41 2.53
CA VAL A 23 -4.43 -12.14 1.82
C VAL A 23 -3.28 -12.54 2.76
N LEU A 24 -2.90 -11.64 3.69
CA LEU A 24 -1.90 -11.94 4.73
C LEU A 24 -2.38 -12.99 5.74
N LEU A 25 -3.68 -12.99 6.04
CA LEU A 25 -4.30 -13.91 6.99
C LEU A 25 -4.58 -15.29 6.35
N PHE A 26 -4.63 -15.36 5.02
CA PHE A 26 -4.98 -16.57 4.27
C PHE A 26 -4.11 -17.80 4.61
N PRO A 27 -2.76 -17.73 4.71
CA PRO A 27 -1.95 -18.87 5.14
C PRO A 27 -2.32 -19.38 6.54
N LEU A 28 -2.67 -18.47 7.45
CA LEU A 28 -3.05 -18.82 8.81
C LEU A 28 -4.44 -19.49 8.85
N ILE A 29 -5.36 -19.05 8.00
CA ILE A 29 -6.65 -19.73 7.79
C ILE A 29 -6.42 -21.17 7.32
N GLN A 30 -5.57 -21.36 6.31
CA GLN A 30 -5.28 -22.68 5.75
C GLN A 30 -4.58 -23.60 6.76
N TRP A 31 -3.62 -23.06 7.53
CA TRP A 31 -2.95 -23.82 8.59
C TRP A 31 -3.95 -24.29 9.66
N THR A 32 -4.72 -23.35 10.21
CA THR A 32 -5.62 -23.64 11.34
C THR A 32 -6.87 -24.40 10.95
N SER A 33 -7.09 -24.64 9.65
CA SER A 33 -8.30 -25.26 9.09
C SER A 33 -9.59 -24.54 9.53
N VAL A 34 -9.50 -23.26 9.87
CA VAL A 34 -10.66 -22.45 10.27
C VAL A 34 -11.44 -22.10 9.02
N SER A 35 -12.75 -22.35 9.03
CA SER A 35 -13.64 -22.03 7.92
C SER A 35 -13.95 -20.53 7.89
N LEU A 36 -13.03 -19.70 7.37
CA LEU A 36 -13.30 -18.30 7.04
C LEU A 36 -13.39 -18.14 5.52
N SER A 37 -14.60 -18.19 4.98
CA SER A 37 -14.82 -17.90 3.56
C SER A 37 -14.57 -16.41 3.28
N TYR A 38 -14.11 -16.12 2.06
CA TYR A 38 -13.88 -14.74 1.62
C TYR A 38 -15.14 -13.87 1.73
N ILE A 39 -16.30 -14.43 1.36
CA ILE A 39 -17.58 -13.72 1.40
C ILE A 39 -17.93 -13.30 2.83
N LEU A 40 -17.76 -14.21 3.79
CA LEU A 40 -18.05 -13.95 5.20
C LEU A 40 -17.07 -12.92 5.79
N TYR A 41 -15.79 -12.96 5.39
CA TYR A 41 -14.84 -11.88 5.72
C TYR A 41 -15.29 -10.51 5.18
N CYS A 42 -15.72 -10.43 3.92
CA CYS A 42 -16.24 -9.19 3.34
C CYS A 42 -17.47 -8.66 4.10
N ILE A 43 -18.38 -9.55 4.51
CA ILE A 43 -19.52 -9.18 5.35
C ILE A 43 -19.04 -8.58 6.67
N TYR A 44 -18.05 -9.18 7.33
CA TYR A 44 -17.48 -8.64 8.57
C TYR A 44 -16.89 -7.24 8.38
N VAL A 45 -16.15 -7.01 7.29
CA VAL A 45 -15.59 -5.69 6.97
C VAL A 45 -16.71 -4.66 6.74
N ILE A 46 -17.74 -5.00 5.95
CA ILE A 46 -18.86 -4.09 5.65
C ILE A 46 -19.62 -3.75 6.93
N VAL A 47 -20.01 -4.77 7.70
CA VAL A 47 -20.75 -4.59 8.95
C VAL A 47 -19.92 -3.77 9.94
N SER A 48 -18.62 -4.03 10.05
CA SER A 48 -17.70 -3.27 10.89
C SER A 48 -17.65 -1.79 10.48
N ILE A 49 -17.55 -1.48 9.19
CA ILE A 49 -17.54 -0.10 8.69
C ILE A 49 -18.86 0.60 9.04
N VAL A 50 -20.00 -0.05 8.81
CA VAL A 50 -21.34 0.49 9.11
C VAL A 50 -21.50 0.74 10.62
N LEU A 51 -21.12 -0.24 11.45
CA LEU A 51 -21.15 -0.12 12.90
C LEU A 51 -20.26 1.01 13.39
N PHE A 52 -19.04 1.13 12.85
CA PHE A 52 -18.12 2.21 13.21
C PHE A 52 -18.76 3.58 12.94
N PHE A 53 -19.36 3.79 11.76
CA PHE A 53 -20.06 5.05 11.47
C PHE A 53 -21.27 5.31 12.38
N LEU A 54 -22.00 4.27 12.77
CA LEU A 54 -23.16 4.39 13.67
C LEU A 54 -22.71 4.77 15.09
N ILE A 55 -21.73 4.05 15.64
CA ILE A 55 -21.22 4.25 17.01
C ILE A 55 -20.51 5.61 17.12
N ARG A 56 -19.72 5.98 16.10
CA ARG A 56 -19.03 7.26 16.03
C ARG A 56 -19.97 8.46 16.13
N LYS A 57 -21.24 8.31 15.74
CA LYS A 57 -22.25 9.36 15.90
C LYS A 57 -22.64 9.59 17.36
N TRP A 58 -22.52 8.58 18.22
CA TRP A 58 -23.05 8.58 19.59
C TRP A 58 -21.98 8.70 20.67
N THR A 59 -20.76 8.20 20.41
CA THR A 59 -19.69 8.20 21.40
C THR A 59 -18.48 8.98 20.89
N PRO A 60 -18.05 10.06 21.58
CA PRO A 60 -16.79 10.72 21.29
C PRO A 60 -15.59 9.90 21.82
N GLY A 61 -14.39 10.22 21.32
CA GLY A 61 -13.14 9.68 21.85
C GLY A 61 -12.80 8.27 21.36
N PHE A 62 -12.19 7.46 22.23
CA PHE A 62 -11.66 6.13 21.89
C PHE A 62 -12.72 5.01 21.92
N SER A 63 -13.90 5.29 22.47
CA SER A 63 -14.99 4.31 22.63
C SER A 63 -15.47 3.64 21.33
N PRO A 64 -15.60 4.33 20.17
CA PRO A 64 -16.02 3.69 18.93
C PRO A 64 -15.12 2.53 18.50
N TYR A 65 -13.81 2.63 18.75
CA TYR A 65 -12.85 1.59 18.37
C TYR A 65 -13.03 0.35 19.25
N LEU A 66 -13.10 0.51 20.58
CA LEU A 66 -13.32 -0.61 21.50
C LEU A 66 -14.65 -1.32 21.24
N ILE A 67 -15.73 -0.57 21.03
CA ILE A 67 -17.05 -1.14 20.74
C ILE A 67 -17.01 -1.87 19.39
N SER A 68 -16.31 -1.34 18.38
CA SER A 68 -16.16 -2.03 17.08
C SER A 68 -15.44 -3.38 17.22
N ILE A 69 -14.37 -3.47 18.04
CA ILE A 69 -13.66 -4.72 18.30
C ILE A 69 -14.61 -5.74 18.94
N THR A 70 -15.29 -5.35 20.02
CA THR A 70 -16.21 -6.23 20.74
C THR A 70 -17.35 -6.70 19.83
N ALA A 71 -17.88 -5.81 18.99
CA ALA A 71 -18.93 -6.16 18.04
C ALA A 71 -18.45 -7.17 16.98
N ILE A 72 -17.25 -6.98 16.43
CA ILE A 72 -16.68 -7.91 15.44
C ILE A 72 -16.39 -9.27 16.06
N VAL A 73 -15.88 -9.31 17.30
CA VAL A 73 -15.67 -10.57 18.04
C VAL A 73 -16.99 -11.28 18.28
N ALA A 74 -18.04 -10.56 18.69
CA ALA A 74 -19.37 -11.12 18.88
C ALA A 74 -19.96 -11.67 17.57
N ILE A 75 -19.83 -10.93 16.47
CA ILE A 75 -20.29 -11.37 15.14
C ILE A 75 -19.50 -12.61 14.69
N ALA A 76 -18.18 -12.63 14.90
CA ALA A 76 -17.34 -13.78 14.58
C ALA A 76 -17.77 -15.03 15.35
N TYR A 77 -18.05 -14.89 16.65
CA TYR A 77 -18.57 -15.97 17.49
C TYR A 77 -19.92 -16.50 16.99
N LEU A 78 -20.86 -15.60 16.67
CA LEU A 78 -22.18 -15.98 16.14
C LEU A 78 -22.10 -16.64 14.76
N GLY A 79 -21.13 -16.25 13.95
CA GLY A 79 -20.83 -16.86 12.65
C GLY A 79 -20.06 -18.19 12.74
N GLY A 80 -19.77 -18.68 13.95
CA GLY A 80 -19.03 -19.93 14.16
C GLY A 80 -17.51 -19.82 13.92
N ALA A 81 -16.98 -18.60 13.76
CA ALA A 81 -15.55 -18.38 13.65
C ALA A 81 -14.88 -18.39 15.03
N SER A 82 -13.57 -18.68 15.07
CA SER A 82 -12.83 -18.67 16.33
C SER A 82 -12.76 -17.25 16.93
N LEU A 83 -12.90 -17.15 18.26
CA LEU A 83 -12.82 -15.88 18.98
C LEU A 83 -11.48 -15.17 18.73
N LEU A 84 -10.40 -15.93 18.63
CA LEU A 84 -9.06 -15.42 18.34
C LEU A 84 -9.00 -14.75 16.96
N LEU A 85 -9.62 -15.36 15.93
CA LEU A 85 -9.70 -14.78 14.60
C LEU A 85 -10.54 -13.49 14.60
N GLY A 86 -11.69 -13.51 15.28
CA GLY A 86 -12.52 -12.31 15.46
C GLY A 86 -11.76 -11.18 16.14
N PHE A 87 -10.95 -11.49 17.15
CA PHE A 87 -10.12 -10.51 17.85
C PHE A 87 -9.01 -9.94 16.97
N ILE A 88 -8.33 -10.78 16.18
CA ILE A 88 -7.30 -10.36 15.23
C ILE A 88 -7.88 -9.42 14.16
N VAL A 89 -8.98 -9.82 13.52
CA VAL A 89 -9.66 -9.01 12.49
C VAL A 89 -10.21 -7.72 13.09
N GLY A 90 -10.85 -7.80 14.26
CA GLY A 90 -11.41 -6.63 14.93
C GLY A 90 -10.35 -5.62 15.35
N SER A 91 -9.23 -6.09 15.91
CA SER A 91 -8.10 -5.24 16.30
C SER A 91 -7.47 -4.55 15.09
N PHE A 92 -7.29 -5.28 13.97
CA PHE A 92 -6.78 -4.70 12.73
C PHE A 92 -7.71 -3.59 12.19
N LEU A 93 -9.01 -3.86 12.09
CA LEU A 93 -9.99 -2.90 11.59
C LEU A 93 -10.07 -1.66 12.49
N ALA A 94 -10.10 -1.84 13.81
CA ALA A 94 -10.13 -0.74 14.76
C ALA A 94 -8.87 0.13 14.72
N TRP A 95 -7.69 -0.49 14.65
CA TRP A 95 -6.43 0.22 14.42
C TRP A 95 -6.45 1.00 13.10
N ARG A 96 -7.03 0.41 12.05
CA ARG A 96 -7.14 1.07 10.76
C ARG A 96 -8.08 2.27 10.80
N TYR A 97 -9.22 2.15 11.46
CA TYR A 97 -10.15 3.26 11.68
C TYR A 97 -9.50 4.43 12.40
N TYR A 98 -8.72 4.14 13.46
CA TYR A 98 -7.97 5.15 14.18
C TYR A 98 -6.98 5.88 13.27
N ARG A 99 -6.16 5.15 12.49
CA ARG A 99 -5.16 5.74 11.60
C ARG A 99 -5.78 6.59 10.48
N HIS A 100 -6.92 6.18 9.91
CA HIS A 100 -7.61 6.97 8.89
C HIS A 100 -8.28 8.23 9.45
N GLU A 101 -8.67 8.22 10.72
CA GLU A 101 -9.21 9.40 11.37
C GLU A 101 -8.12 10.42 11.71
N THR A 102 -6.91 9.97 12.08
CA THR A 102 -5.76 10.84 12.34
C THR A 102 -5.11 11.36 11.04
N ASP A 103 -4.94 10.50 10.04
CA ASP A 103 -4.21 10.81 8.79
C ASP A 103 -5.04 10.47 7.53
N PRO A 104 -6.05 11.28 7.16
CA PRO A 104 -6.96 11.01 6.03
C PRO A 104 -6.34 11.20 4.62
N GLY A 105 -5.03 11.41 4.52
CA GLY A 105 -4.31 11.80 3.30
C GLY A 105 -3.23 10.82 2.84
N LEU A 106 -3.37 9.53 3.16
CA LEU A 106 -2.40 8.52 2.76
C LEU A 106 -2.50 8.26 1.24
N ASN A 107 -1.66 8.94 0.45
CA ASN A 107 -1.47 8.72 -0.99
C ASN A 107 -0.71 7.40 -1.28
N HIS A 108 -1.19 6.29 -0.73
CA HIS A 108 -0.54 4.97 -0.86
C HIS A 108 -1.39 4.00 -1.69
N GLU A 109 -2.36 4.49 -2.45
CA GLU A 109 -3.29 3.64 -3.22
C GLU A 109 -2.56 2.79 -4.26
N LEU A 110 -1.64 3.39 -5.01
CA LEU A 110 -0.82 2.67 -5.99
C LEU A 110 0.05 1.60 -5.30
N SER A 111 0.71 1.97 -4.20
CA SER A 111 1.55 1.05 -3.42
C SER A 111 0.72 -0.10 -2.84
N LEU A 112 -0.48 0.20 -2.34
CA LEU A 112 -1.41 -0.80 -1.82
C LEU A 112 -1.85 -1.77 -2.90
N ILE A 113 -2.27 -1.27 -4.06
CA ILE A 113 -2.66 -2.12 -5.19
C ILE A 113 -1.46 -2.98 -5.59
N LEU A 114 -0.27 -2.40 -5.75
CA LEU A 114 0.94 -3.10 -6.17
C LEU A 114 1.34 -4.20 -5.17
N TYR A 115 1.46 -3.88 -3.88
CA TYR A 115 1.85 -4.85 -2.85
C TYR A 115 0.82 -5.95 -2.70
N THR A 116 -0.48 -5.60 -2.67
CA THR A 116 -1.53 -6.61 -2.55
C THR A 116 -1.60 -7.48 -3.80
N SER A 117 -1.40 -6.93 -4.99
CA SER A 117 -1.41 -7.70 -6.24
C SER A 117 -0.25 -8.71 -6.28
N ILE A 118 0.96 -8.27 -5.98
CA ILE A 118 2.15 -9.14 -5.94
C ILE A 118 1.95 -10.24 -4.89
N LEU A 119 1.53 -9.85 -3.67
CA LEU A 119 1.32 -10.80 -2.60
C LEU A 119 0.21 -11.80 -2.95
N THR A 120 -0.91 -11.35 -3.49
CA THR A 120 -2.03 -12.23 -3.86
C THR A 120 -1.65 -13.17 -4.98
N PHE A 121 -0.86 -12.71 -5.96
CA PHE A 121 -0.35 -13.58 -7.02
C PHE A 121 0.53 -14.70 -6.46
N ILE A 122 1.43 -14.38 -5.52
CA ILE A 122 2.25 -15.36 -4.81
C ILE A 122 1.34 -16.34 -4.03
N MET A 123 0.33 -15.84 -3.33
CA MET A 123 -0.59 -16.72 -2.57
C MET A 123 -1.44 -17.62 -3.49
N ILE A 124 -1.92 -17.11 -4.63
CA ILE A 124 -2.69 -17.89 -5.60
C ILE A 124 -1.83 -19.03 -6.14
N PHE A 125 -0.54 -18.79 -6.37
CA PHE A 125 0.40 -19.82 -6.81
C PHE A 125 0.49 -20.98 -5.81
N PHE A 126 0.64 -20.66 -4.53
CA PHE A 126 0.84 -21.66 -3.49
C PHE A 126 -0.45 -22.39 -3.08
N PHE A 127 -1.53 -21.64 -2.85
CA PHE A 127 -2.75 -22.19 -2.27
C PHE A 127 -3.81 -22.58 -3.30
N ARG A 128 -3.72 -22.09 -4.54
CA ARG A 128 -4.64 -22.41 -5.64
C ARG A 128 -6.14 -22.20 -5.29
N SER A 129 -6.43 -21.28 -4.38
CA SER A 129 -7.79 -20.99 -3.93
C SER A 129 -8.44 -19.87 -4.73
N TRP A 130 -9.72 -20.07 -5.08
CA TRP A 130 -10.57 -19.04 -5.70
C TRP A 130 -10.84 -17.85 -4.78
N ASP A 131 -10.78 -18.02 -3.46
CA ASP A 131 -10.96 -16.93 -2.49
C ASP A 131 -9.95 -15.80 -2.69
N LEU A 132 -8.71 -16.14 -3.01
CA LEU A 132 -7.66 -15.17 -3.29
C LEU A 132 -7.89 -14.43 -4.61
N VAL A 133 -8.43 -15.13 -5.62
CA VAL A 133 -8.82 -14.51 -6.90
C VAL A 133 -9.96 -13.52 -6.67
N TYR A 134 -10.97 -13.89 -5.87
CA TYR A 134 -12.05 -12.98 -5.51
C TYR A 134 -11.55 -11.78 -4.70
N ALA A 135 -10.62 -11.99 -3.76
CA ALA A 135 -10.00 -10.90 -3.02
C ALA A 135 -9.26 -9.91 -3.95
N LEU A 136 -8.53 -10.42 -4.95
CA LEU A 136 -7.84 -9.60 -5.94
C LEU A 136 -8.81 -8.81 -6.82
N ILE A 137 -9.86 -9.45 -7.34
CA ILE A 137 -10.87 -8.79 -8.17
C ILE A 137 -11.54 -7.68 -7.36
N THR A 138 -11.97 -7.98 -6.13
CA THR A 138 -12.63 -6.99 -5.28
C THR A 138 -11.70 -5.86 -4.89
N LEU A 139 -10.41 -6.11 -4.64
CA LEU A 139 -9.43 -5.07 -4.41
C LEU A 139 -9.42 -4.07 -5.58
N TYR A 140 -9.31 -4.55 -6.81
CA TYR A 140 -9.33 -3.68 -7.99
C TYR A 140 -10.65 -2.95 -8.11
N VAL A 141 -11.78 -3.65 -8.01
CA VAL A 141 -13.11 -3.03 -8.11
C VAL A 141 -13.26 -1.93 -7.06
N VAL A 142 -12.97 -2.20 -5.79
CA VAL A 142 -13.17 -1.25 -4.70
C VAL A 142 -12.23 -0.06 -4.78
N THR A 143 -10.95 -0.28 -5.05
CA THR A 143 -9.97 0.82 -5.16
C THR A 143 -10.26 1.71 -6.36
N TRP A 144 -10.55 1.13 -7.53
CA TRP A 144 -10.87 1.88 -8.73
C TRP A 144 -12.21 2.60 -8.62
N VAL A 145 -13.27 1.91 -8.20
CA VAL A 145 -14.60 2.51 -8.03
C VAL A 145 -14.55 3.58 -6.94
N GLY A 146 -13.86 3.32 -5.83
CA GLY A 146 -13.63 4.29 -4.77
C GLY A 146 -12.90 5.54 -5.23
N TYR A 147 -11.80 5.37 -5.98
CA TYR A 147 -11.05 6.47 -6.59
C TYR A 147 -11.90 7.27 -7.58
N ALA A 148 -12.61 6.57 -8.48
CA ALA A 148 -13.53 7.15 -9.44
C ALA A 148 -14.62 7.98 -8.77
N PHE A 149 -15.27 7.47 -7.72
CA PHE A 149 -16.28 8.21 -6.97
C PHE A 149 -15.65 9.40 -6.25
N SER A 150 -14.52 9.22 -5.58
CA SER A 150 -13.79 10.29 -4.90
C SER A 150 -13.49 11.45 -5.87
N HIS A 151 -13.00 11.13 -7.08
CA HIS A 151 -12.73 12.12 -8.11
C HIS A 151 -14.01 12.75 -8.68
N TYR A 152 -15.04 11.94 -8.97
CA TYR A 152 -16.33 12.44 -9.48
C TYR A 152 -17.00 13.44 -8.55
N TYR A 153 -16.96 13.21 -7.24
CA TYR A 153 -17.48 14.14 -6.25
C TYR A 153 -16.58 15.38 -6.06
N ASN A 154 -15.33 15.33 -6.50
CA ASN A 154 -14.40 16.46 -6.49
C ASN A 154 -14.58 17.41 -7.69
N VAL A 155 -15.01 16.90 -8.84
CA VAL A 155 -15.24 17.71 -10.05
C VAL A 155 -16.51 18.57 -9.90
N ASP A 156 -16.42 19.83 -10.33
CA ASP A 156 -17.52 20.79 -10.27
C ASP A 156 -18.71 20.36 -11.14
N LYS A 157 -19.93 20.68 -10.71
CA LYS A 157 -21.17 20.23 -11.36
C LYS A 157 -21.25 20.57 -12.86
N ARG A 158 -20.54 21.61 -13.31
CA ARG A 158 -20.49 22.04 -14.72
C ARG A 158 -19.63 21.13 -15.58
N GLU A 159 -18.56 20.56 -15.03
CA GLU A 159 -17.63 19.67 -15.73
C GLU A 159 -18.05 18.18 -15.67
N ARG A 160 -18.99 17.83 -14.77
CA ARG A 160 -19.49 16.44 -14.61
C ARG A 160 -20.12 15.82 -15.85
N LYS A 161 -20.64 16.62 -16.80
CA LYS A 161 -21.25 16.09 -18.03
C LYS A 161 -20.26 15.32 -18.92
N GLY A 162 -18.95 15.62 -18.84
CA GLY A 162 -17.90 14.85 -19.50
C GLY A 162 -17.35 13.69 -18.66
N ALA A 163 -17.33 13.87 -17.32
CA ALA A 163 -16.77 12.89 -16.39
C ALA A 163 -17.46 11.52 -16.46
N GLY A 164 -18.78 11.48 -16.71
CA GLY A 164 -19.51 10.21 -16.82
C GLY A 164 -19.01 9.29 -17.94
N LYS A 165 -18.59 9.86 -19.09
CA LYS A 165 -18.01 9.07 -20.19
C LYS A 165 -16.64 8.51 -19.81
N SER A 166 -15.81 9.30 -19.13
CA SER A 166 -14.51 8.84 -18.62
C SER A 166 -14.68 7.70 -17.62
N LEU A 167 -15.62 7.82 -16.68
CA LEU A 167 -15.95 6.75 -15.73
C LEU A 167 -16.43 5.47 -16.42
N PHE A 168 -17.26 5.59 -17.46
CA PHE A 168 -17.72 4.45 -18.22
C PHE A 168 -16.57 3.74 -18.97
N VAL A 169 -15.67 4.50 -19.60
CA VAL A 169 -14.47 3.93 -20.26
C VAL A 169 -13.57 3.23 -19.24
N LEU A 170 -13.38 3.82 -18.06
CA LEU A 170 -12.62 3.19 -16.98
C LEU A 170 -13.26 1.89 -16.49
N PHE A 171 -14.59 1.86 -16.33
CA PHE A 171 -15.31 0.66 -15.96
C PHE A 171 -15.17 -0.44 -17.03
N LEU A 172 -15.27 -0.06 -18.30
CA LEU A 172 -15.08 -0.98 -19.43
C LEU A 172 -13.64 -1.52 -19.49
N SER A 173 -12.63 -0.68 -19.21
CA SER A 173 -11.23 -1.13 -19.15
C SER A 173 -10.98 -2.09 -17.98
N LEU A 174 -11.72 -1.94 -16.88
CA LEU A 174 -11.60 -2.84 -15.73
C LEU A 174 -12.20 -4.20 -16.06
N ILE A 175 -13.41 -4.24 -16.63
CA ILE A 175 -14.03 -5.50 -17.07
C ILE A 175 -13.15 -6.20 -18.11
N SER A 176 -12.63 -5.46 -19.10
CA SER A 176 -11.77 -6.06 -20.12
C SER A 176 -10.46 -6.56 -19.52
N GLY A 177 -9.80 -5.77 -18.64
CA GLY A 177 -8.58 -6.18 -17.95
C GLY A 177 -8.77 -7.42 -17.10
N THR A 178 -9.80 -7.47 -16.26
CA THR A 178 -10.11 -8.64 -15.44
C THR A 178 -10.48 -9.86 -16.28
N SER A 179 -11.24 -9.67 -17.37
CA SER A 179 -11.59 -10.77 -18.29
C SER A 179 -10.36 -11.36 -18.97
N VAL A 180 -9.43 -10.52 -19.42
CA VAL A 180 -8.16 -10.98 -20.00
C VAL A 180 -7.35 -11.77 -18.98
N VAL A 181 -7.24 -11.29 -17.73
CA VAL A 181 -6.53 -12.01 -16.67
C VAL A 181 -7.18 -13.37 -16.39
N LEU A 182 -8.51 -13.44 -16.29
CA LEU A 182 -9.24 -14.69 -16.06
C LEU A 182 -9.09 -15.68 -17.22
N LEU A 183 -9.08 -15.19 -18.46
CA LEU A 183 -8.85 -16.02 -19.66
C LEU A 183 -7.40 -16.52 -19.73
N LEU A 184 -6.42 -15.71 -19.32
CA LEU A 184 -5.01 -16.10 -19.28
C LEU A 184 -4.68 -16.98 -18.08
N PHE A 185 -5.52 -17.01 -17.04
CA PHE A 185 -5.23 -17.71 -15.79
C PHE A 185 -4.96 -19.22 -15.96
N PRO A 186 -5.75 -19.99 -16.74
CA PRO A 186 -5.44 -21.41 -17.00
C PRO A 186 -4.09 -21.60 -17.70
N PHE A 187 -3.73 -20.70 -18.63
CA PHE A 187 -2.46 -20.75 -19.35
C PHE A 187 -1.29 -20.45 -18.43
N LEU A 188 -1.39 -19.37 -17.64
CA LEU A 188 -0.41 -19.02 -16.60
C LEU A 188 -0.22 -20.19 -15.63
N ARG A 189 -1.31 -20.82 -15.19
CA ARG A 189 -1.28 -21.99 -14.32
C ARG A 189 -0.55 -23.18 -14.96
N SER A 190 -0.83 -23.48 -16.22
CA SER A 190 -0.15 -24.57 -16.95
C SER A 190 1.34 -24.29 -17.10
N TRP A 191 1.70 -23.06 -17.47
CA TRP A 191 3.10 -22.63 -17.63
C TRP A 191 3.87 -22.70 -16.31
N MET A 192 3.27 -22.21 -15.23
CA MET A 192 3.87 -22.28 -13.91
C MET A 192 3.99 -23.72 -13.41
N GLY A 193 3.01 -24.58 -13.71
CA GLY A 193 3.09 -26.01 -13.42
C GLY A 193 4.28 -26.66 -14.12
N ALA A 194 4.48 -26.36 -15.41
CA ALA A 194 5.63 -26.84 -16.18
C ALA A 194 6.98 -26.33 -15.65
N LEU A 195 7.05 -25.04 -15.27
CA LEU A 195 8.24 -24.46 -14.64
C LEU A 195 8.54 -25.14 -13.30
N TRP A 196 7.52 -25.34 -12.45
CA TRP A 196 7.70 -25.97 -11.15
C TRP A 196 8.09 -27.44 -11.26
N SER A 197 7.49 -28.19 -12.19
CA SER A 197 7.91 -29.57 -12.47
C SER A 197 9.36 -29.60 -12.98
N GLY A 198 9.76 -28.64 -13.80
CA GLY A 198 11.15 -28.51 -14.26
C GLY A 198 12.13 -28.20 -13.13
N ILE A 199 11.78 -27.28 -12.23
CA ILE A 199 12.59 -26.96 -11.05
C ILE A 199 12.65 -28.17 -10.09
N SER A 200 11.52 -28.82 -9.84
CA SER A 200 11.46 -30.01 -8.97
C SER A 200 12.26 -31.16 -9.54
N TYR A 201 12.17 -31.40 -10.86
CA TYR A 201 12.95 -32.42 -11.55
C TYR A 201 14.44 -32.12 -11.49
N THR A 202 14.87 -30.89 -11.79
CA THR A 202 16.29 -30.51 -11.72
C THR A 202 16.84 -30.60 -10.29
N PHE A 203 16.04 -30.22 -9.28
CA PHE A 203 16.38 -30.41 -7.88
C PHE A 203 16.52 -31.90 -7.52
N LEU A 204 15.56 -32.75 -7.90
CA LEU A 204 15.62 -34.20 -7.65
C LEU A 204 16.82 -34.85 -8.33
N VAL A 205 17.12 -34.48 -9.58
CA VAL A 205 18.32 -34.95 -10.29
C VAL A 205 19.59 -34.51 -9.54
N GLY A 206 19.63 -33.27 -9.04
CA GLY A 206 20.75 -32.76 -8.23
C GLY A 206 20.92 -33.53 -6.92
N VAL A 207 19.84 -33.76 -6.18
CA VAL A 207 19.84 -34.55 -4.94
C VAL A 207 20.28 -35.98 -5.23
N ASN A 208 19.74 -36.62 -6.27
CA ASN A 208 20.13 -37.98 -6.66
C ASN A 208 21.62 -38.05 -7.07
N GLY A 209 22.13 -37.03 -7.77
CA GLY A 209 23.56 -36.90 -8.07
C GLY A 209 24.43 -36.83 -6.82
N ILE A 210 23.99 -36.11 -5.78
CA ILE A 210 24.70 -36.05 -4.49
C ILE A 210 24.62 -37.39 -3.76
N LEU A 211 23.45 -38.04 -3.71
CA LEU A 211 23.24 -39.34 -3.07
C LEU A 211 24.08 -40.44 -3.73
N THR A 212 24.18 -40.45 -5.06
CA THR A 212 25.02 -41.42 -5.80
C THR A 212 26.51 -41.21 -5.55
N LEU A 213 26.97 -39.95 -5.41
CA LEU A 213 28.35 -39.66 -5.00
C LEU A 213 28.63 -40.09 -3.56
N LEU A 214 27.68 -39.87 -2.63
CA LEU A 214 27.78 -40.33 -1.25
C LEU A 214 27.83 -41.86 -1.15
N ALA A 215 27.01 -42.56 -1.93
CA ALA A 215 27.02 -44.02 -2.03
C ALA A 215 28.38 -44.54 -2.52
N LYS A 216 28.99 -43.86 -3.49
CA LYS A 216 30.33 -44.22 -4.01
C LYS A 216 31.44 -44.06 -2.97
N ILE A 217 31.25 -43.23 -1.93
CA ILE A 217 32.19 -43.02 -0.83
C ILE A 217 32.01 -44.07 0.29
N GLY A 218 31.06 -44.99 0.16
CA GLY A 218 30.82 -46.08 1.12
C GLY A 218 29.90 -45.69 2.29
N LEU A 219 29.22 -44.54 2.19
CA LEU A 219 28.10 -44.23 3.07
C LEU A 219 26.92 -45.09 2.61
N ASP A 220 26.45 -45.99 3.48
CA ASP A 220 25.37 -46.93 3.16
C ASP A 220 24.01 -46.19 3.11
N VAL A 221 23.70 -45.66 1.92
CA VAL A 221 22.45 -44.93 1.63
C VAL A 221 21.31 -45.87 1.24
N SER A 222 21.52 -47.20 1.30
CA SER A 222 20.59 -48.24 0.83
C SER A 222 19.23 -48.25 1.53
N LYS A 223 19.07 -47.57 2.67
CA LYS A 223 17.77 -47.38 3.33
C LYS A 223 16.90 -46.27 2.72
N ILE A 224 17.45 -45.49 1.79
CA ILE A 224 16.71 -44.51 1.00
C ILE A 224 16.66 -45.05 -0.43
N GLU A 225 15.93 -46.14 -0.65
CA GLU A 225 15.71 -46.63 -2.01
C GLU A 225 14.93 -45.57 -2.79
N PRO A 226 15.50 -44.98 -3.85
CA PRO A 226 14.72 -44.27 -4.83
C PRO A 226 13.88 -45.34 -5.50
N ARG A 227 12.56 -45.26 -5.32
CA ARG A 227 11.62 -46.14 -6.00
C ARG A 227 11.85 -46.02 -7.51
N GLU A 228 12.53 -47.01 -8.08
CA GLU A 228 12.76 -47.11 -9.52
C GLU A 228 11.41 -46.98 -10.23
N GLU A 229 11.31 -46.01 -11.13
CA GLU A 229 10.30 -46.06 -12.19
C GLU A 229 10.55 -47.37 -12.95
N GLY A 230 9.63 -48.32 -12.75
CA GLY A 230 9.79 -49.71 -13.15
C GLY A 230 10.26 -49.85 -14.59
N SER A 231 11.46 -50.40 -14.73
CA SER A 231 11.78 -51.22 -15.89
C SER A 231 10.79 -52.38 -15.89
N LEU A 232 9.93 -52.44 -16.90
CA LEU A 232 8.98 -53.52 -17.11
C LEU A 232 9.75 -54.84 -17.21
N PRO A 233 9.61 -55.80 -16.27
CA PRO A 233 10.09 -57.15 -16.50
C PRO A 233 9.06 -57.82 -17.42
N GLU A 234 9.54 -58.23 -18.59
CA GLU A 234 8.84 -59.12 -19.50
C GLU A 234 8.72 -60.47 -18.82
N ILE A 235 7.59 -60.70 -18.14
CA ILE A 235 7.22 -61.99 -17.57
C ILE A 235 5.89 -62.41 -18.20
N GLU A 236 5.97 -63.48 -18.98
CA GLU A 236 4.82 -64.25 -19.45
C GLU A 236 4.12 -64.88 -18.23
N THR A 237 3.05 -64.25 -17.74
CA THR A 237 2.12 -64.94 -16.82
C THR A 237 0.71 -64.40 -16.97
N SER A 238 -0.23 -65.33 -16.84
CA SER A 238 -1.67 -65.24 -17.08
C SER A 238 -2.36 -63.97 -16.57
N SER A 239 -3.22 -63.43 -17.41
CA SER A 239 -3.94 -62.16 -17.34
C SER A 239 -4.90 -61.95 -16.16
N GLN A 240 -5.09 -62.94 -15.28
CA GLN A 240 -6.10 -62.88 -14.23
C GLN A 240 -5.53 -62.56 -12.84
N GLU A 241 -4.29 -62.95 -12.52
CA GLU A 241 -3.62 -62.56 -11.26
C GLU A 241 -3.03 -61.13 -11.32
N ARG A 242 -2.69 -60.65 -12.53
CA ARG A 242 -2.13 -59.31 -12.74
C ARG A 242 -3.12 -58.18 -12.42
N GLN A 243 -4.42 -58.41 -12.54
CA GLN A 243 -5.43 -57.36 -12.36
C GLN A 243 -5.77 -57.13 -10.88
N GLU A 244 -5.70 -58.17 -10.05
CA GLU A 244 -5.90 -58.05 -8.59
C GLU A 244 -4.66 -57.49 -7.89
N ASP A 245 -3.44 -57.88 -8.31
CA ASP A 245 -2.20 -57.33 -7.74
C ASP A 245 -1.90 -55.90 -8.21
N LEU A 246 -2.29 -55.52 -9.43
CA LEU A 246 -2.23 -54.11 -9.87
C LEU A 246 -3.24 -53.24 -9.12
N GLN A 247 -4.43 -53.73 -8.77
CA GLN A 247 -5.39 -52.98 -7.95
C GLN A 247 -4.88 -52.80 -6.51
N ARG A 248 -4.33 -53.84 -5.88
CA ARG A 248 -3.76 -53.74 -4.53
C ARG A 248 -2.52 -52.83 -4.48
N MET A 249 -1.67 -52.86 -5.52
CA MET A 249 -0.53 -51.94 -5.62
C MET A 249 -0.95 -50.50 -5.93
N ASN A 250 -2.05 -50.27 -6.66
CA ASN A 250 -2.54 -48.92 -6.96
C ASN A 250 -3.18 -48.27 -5.72
N ASP A 251 -3.89 -49.04 -4.89
CA ASP A 251 -4.47 -48.56 -3.63
C ASP A 251 -3.38 -48.26 -2.58
N SER A 252 -2.39 -49.14 -2.44
CA SER A 252 -1.20 -48.93 -1.60
C SER A 252 -0.35 -47.73 -2.04
N ASN A 253 -0.22 -47.53 -3.36
CA ASN A 253 0.45 -46.36 -3.93
C ASN A 253 -0.33 -45.08 -3.77
N GLN A 254 -1.65 -45.09 -3.96
CA GLN A 254 -2.47 -43.91 -3.74
C GLN A 254 -2.37 -43.43 -2.30
N GLU A 255 -2.37 -44.35 -1.32
CA GLU A 255 -2.27 -43.98 0.09
C GLU A 255 -0.88 -43.39 0.44
N THR A 256 0.19 -43.96 -0.13
CA THR A 256 1.56 -43.49 0.12
C THR A 256 1.86 -42.19 -0.64
N ILE A 257 1.38 -42.05 -1.88
CA ILE A 257 1.45 -40.82 -2.66
C ILE A 257 0.60 -39.72 -2.02
N GLN A 258 -0.57 -40.03 -1.44
CA GLN A 258 -1.35 -39.06 -0.66
C GLN A 258 -0.65 -38.64 0.62
N LYS A 259 0.02 -39.55 1.33
CA LYS A 259 0.78 -39.21 2.54
C LYS A 259 2.02 -38.37 2.23
N VAL A 260 2.72 -38.67 1.15
CA VAL A 260 3.88 -37.88 0.68
C VAL A 260 3.45 -36.55 0.07
N ALA A 261 2.37 -36.51 -0.72
CA ALA A 261 1.78 -35.27 -1.22
C ALA A 261 1.27 -34.39 -0.08
N GLY A 262 0.64 -34.98 0.94
CA GLY A 262 0.20 -34.27 2.15
C GLY A 262 1.36 -33.73 2.99
N ALA A 263 2.47 -34.48 3.09
CA ALA A 263 3.70 -34.03 3.76
C ALA A 263 4.45 -32.93 2.98
N ILE A 264 4.42 -32.98 1.63
CA ILE A 264 4.99 -31.95 0.76
C ILE A 264 4.10 -30.70 0.74
N GLU A 265 2.77 -30.84 0.78
CA GLU A 265 1.83 -29.72 0.92
C GLU A 265 2.00 -29.03 2.29
N THR A 266 2.07 -29.79 3.39
CA THR A 266 2.31 -29.18 4.71
C THR A 266 3.71 -28.59 4.85
N GLY A 267 4.75 -29.26 4.33
CA GLY A 267 6.12 -28.76 4.36
C GLY A 267 6.33 -27.49 3.52
N SER A 268 5.69 -27.40 2.36
CA SER A 268 5.75 -26.20 1.51
C SER A 268 5.00 -25.02 2.15
N ILE A 269 3.83 -25.26 2.77
CA ILE A 269 3.08 -24.24 3.52
C ILE A 269 3.93 -23.67 4.67
N VAL A 270 4.64 -24.52 5.42
CA VAL A 270 5.54 -24.05 6.49
C VAL A 270 6.68 -23.20 5.94
N LEU A 271 7.31 -23.62 4.83
CA LEU A 271 8.37 -22.84 4.17
C LEU A 271 7.88 -21.47 3.67
N ILE A 272 6.65 -21.39 3.14
CA ILE A 272 6.04 -20.15 2.68
C ILE A 272 5.75 -19.22 3.85
N VAL A 273 5.23 -19.74 4.96
CA VAL A 273 4.98 -18.96 6.17
C VAL A 273 6.28 -18.42 6.75
N VAL A 274 7.35 -19.24 6.78
CA VAL A 274 8.68 -18.81 7.20
C VAL A 274 9.25 -17.75 6.25
N ALA A 275 9.13 -17.94 4.94
CA ALA A 275 9.56 -16.95 3.95
C ALA A 275 8.79 -15.62 4.07
N LEU A 276 7.48 -15.69 4.34
CA LEU A 276 6.64 -14.51 4.57
C LEU A 276 7.06 -13.77 5.85
N LEU A 277 7.32 -14.50 6.94
CA LEU A 277 7.84 -13.91 8.19
C LEU A 277 9.19 -13.25 7.97
N ILE A 278 10.11 -13.90 7.24
CA ILE A 278 11.41 -13.34 6.89
C ILE A 278 11.22 -12.08 6.03
N ALA A 279 10.32 -12.09 5.05
CA ALA A 279 10.03 -10.92 4.21
C ALA A 279 9.45 -9.75 5.02
N ILE A 280 8.57 -10.02 5.99
CA ILE A 280 8.02 -9.01 6.91
C ILE A 280 9.13 -8.44 7.80
N VAL A 281 10.00 -9.29 8.34
CA VAL A 281 11.16 -8.87 9.15
C VAL A 281 12.10 -8.00 8.32
N ILE A 282 12.48 -8.45 7.11
CA ILE A 282 13.31 -7.68 6.18
C ILE A 282 12.65 -6.34 5.84
N PHE A 283 11.35 -6.32 5.53
CA PHE A 283 10.61 -5.10 5.26
C PHE A 283 10.64 -4.12 6.45
N PHE A 284 10.46 -4.63 7.67
CA PHE A 284 10.52 -3.81 8.89
C PHE A 284 11.93 -3.28 9.15
N PHE A 285 12.97 -4.09 8.92
CA PHE A 285 14.37 -3.68 9.04
C PHE A 285 14.78 -2.67 7.98
N LEU A 286 14.34 -2.84 6.73
CA LEU A 286 14.59 -1.89 5.63
C LEU A 286 13.89 -0.57 5.88
N ARG A 287 12.65 -0.59 6.39
CA ARG A 287 11.92 0.63 6.77
C ARG A 287 12.59 1.35 7.94
N LYS A 288 13.08 0.62 8.93
CA LYS A 288 13.81 1.19 10.06
C LYS A 288 15.14 1.81 9.63
N ARG A 289 15.86 1.19 8.69
CA ARG A 289 17.09 1.77 8.11
C ARG A 289 16.82 3.01 7.27
N ALA A 290 15.79 3.00 6.43
CA ALA A 290 15.40 4.18 5.66
C ALA A 290 14.98 5.37 6.55
N ALA A 291 14.41 5.10 7.73
CA ALA A 291 14.12 6.14 8.72
C ALA A 291 15.38 6.64 9.45
N MET A 292 16.34 5.77 9.77
CA MET A 292 17.60 6.16 10.44
C MET A 292 18.58 6.88 9.50
N ASP A 293 18.58 6.54 8.21
CA ASP A 293 19.38 7.23 7.20
C ASP A 293 18.82 8.65 6.92
N MET A 294 17.50 8.84 7.11
CA MET A 294 16.87 10.17 7.10
C MET A 294 17.16 10.99 8.36
N GLU A 295 17.30 10.36 9.53
CA GLU A 295 17.67 11.06 10.78
C GLU A 295 19.15 11.46 10.83
N THR A 296 20.03 10.75 10.12
CA THR A 296 21.48 11.06 10.11
C THR A 296 21.89 12.07 9.04
N SER A 297 20.95 12.49 8.18
CA SER A 297 21.17 13.51 7.14
C SER A 297 20.26 14.74 7.26
N SER A 298 19.47 14.86 8.34
CA SER A 298 18.60 16.02 8.58
C SER A 298 19.24 17.05 9.55
N ASP A 299 20.31 17.69 9.10
CA ASP A 299 20.51 19.13 9.40
C ASP A 299 20.12 20.01 8.20
N ALA A 300 19.41 19.43 7.23
CA ALA A 300 18.80 20.13 6.11
C ALA A 300 17.32 20.39 6.39
N LEU A 301 17.02 21.65 6.73
CA LEU A 301 15.75 22.35 6.58
C LEU A 301 14.52 21.50 6.19
N ASN A 302 13.69 21.23 7.20
CA ASN A 302 12.36 20.66 7.06
C ASN A 302 11.44 21.64 6.29
N TYR A 303 11.38 21.50 4.96
CA TYR A 303 10.42 22.23 4.13
C TYR A 303 9.03 21.60 4.26
N GLN A 304 8.23 22.15 5.18
CA GLN A 304 6.82 21.82 5.31
C GLN A 304 6.05 22.50 4.16
N TYR A 305 5.80 21.76 3.08
CA TYR A 305 5.03 22.24 1.92
C TYR A 305 3.56 22.47 2.31
N TYR A 306 3.22 23.71 2.71
CA TYR A 306 1.83 24.15 2.75
C TYR A 306 1.37 24.43 1.32
N ALA A 307 0.66 23.47 0.72
CA ALA A 307 -0.01 23.67 -0.56
C ALA A 307 -1.04 24.80 -0.44
N HIS A 308 -0.70 25.98 -0.98
CA HIS A 308 -1.59 27.12 -1.07
C HIS A 308 -2.59 26.86 -2.20
N LYS A 309 -3.85 26.55 -1.84
CA LYS A 309 -4.98 26.54 -2.78
C LYS A 309 -5.32 27.97 -3.16
N GLU A 310 -4.96 28.37 -4.38
CA GLU A 310 -5.43 29.58 -5.00
C GLU A 310 -6.87 29.43 -5.51
N GLY A 311 -7.72 30.40 -5.13
CA GLY A 311 -8.82 30.88 -5.96
C GLY A 311 -10.19 30.20 -5.80
N ASP A 312 -11.06 30.75 -4.96
CA ASP A 312 -12.31 31.27 -5.50
C ASP A 312 -12.94 32.35 -4.62
N LYS A 313 -12.97 33.58 -5.17
CA LYS A 313 -13.52 34.77 -4.52
C LYS A 313 -15.05 34.76 -4.67
N LYS A 314 -15.78 34.61 -3.56
CA LYS A 314 -17.13 35.18 -3.44
C LYS A 314 -17.22 36.08 -2.22
N LYS A 315 -17.57 37.33 -2.51
CA LYS A 315 -17.86 38.40 -1.56
C LYS A 315 -19.03 38.00 -0.67
N THR A 316 -18.82 38.01 0.63
CA THR A 316 -19.88 38.27 1.61
C THR A 316 -19.26 39.00 2.78
N PHE A 317 -19.77 40.21 3.01
CA PHE A 317 -19.49 41.02 4.18
C PHE A 317 -19.96 40.27 5.43
N SER A 318 -19.04 39.99 6.35
CA SER A 318 -19.37 39.88 7.77
C SER A 318 -18.14 40.28 8.58
N SER A 319 -18.25 41.45 9.19
CA SER A 319 -17.33 42.00 10.16
C SER A 319 -17.30 41.13 11.42
N PHE A 320 -16.25 40.33 11.57
CA PHE A 320 -15.73 39.96 12.87
C PHE A 320 -14.23 40.25 12.88
N PRO A 321 -13.72 40.99 13.87
CA PRO A 321 -12.30 41.28 13.96
C PRO A 321 -11.60 40.02 14.46
N PHE A 322 -11.28 39.13 13.51
CA PHE A 322 -10.28 38.11 13.77
C PHE A 322 -9.00 38.85 14.16
N HIS A 323 -8.57 38.66 15.40
CA HIS A 323 -7.23 39.00 15.86
C HIS A 323 -6.25 38.12 15.08
N ARG A 324 -6.00 38.49 13.81
CA ARG A 324 -4.82 38.04 13.09
C ARG A 324 -3.64 38.50 13.91
N SER A 325 -2.77 37.57 14.25
CA SER A 325 -1.52 37.92 14.92
C SER A 325 -0.88 39.06 14.14
N ARG A 326 -0.55 40.12 14.87
CA ARG A 326 0.07 41.35 14.35
C ARG A 326 1.47 41.10 13.75
N THR A 327 1.85 39.82 13.64
CA THR A 327 3.07 39.24 13.07
C THR A 327 2.87 38.58 11.69
N GLU A 328 1.76 38.83 10.99
CA GLU A 328 1.77 38.96 9.52
C GLU A 328 2.33 40.36 9.14
N GLY A 329 3.45 40.84 9.67
CA GLY A 329 4.79 40.26 9.61
C GLY A 329 5.63 41.33 8.92
N TRP A 330 6.13 42.29 9.70
CA TRP A 330 6.86 43.49 9.26
C TRP A 330 7.85 43.23 8.09
N VAL A 331 8.48 42.05 8.09
CA VAL A 331 9.34 41.50 7.02
C VAL A 331 8.65 41.47 5.65
N ARG A 332 7.43 40.93 5.53
CA ARG A 332 6.69 40.89 4.26
C ARG A 332 6.37 42.29 3.73
N LYS A 333 6.13 43.26 4.63
CA LYS A 333 5.89 44.66 4.26
C LYS A 333 7.17 45.28 3.71
N GLN A 334 8.30 45.10 4.39
CA GLN A 334 9.59 45.62 3.94
C GLN A 334 10.03 45.00 2.61
N PHE A 335 9.82 43.69 2.43
CA PHE A 335 10.15 43.01 1.18
C PHE A 335 9.28 43.48 0.01
N ARG A 336 7.98 43.73 0.21
CA ARG A 336 7.12 44.35 -0.81
C ARG A 336 7.57 45.75 -1.19
N ILE A 337 8.03 46.54 -0.21
CA ILE A 337 8.59 47.88 -0.49
C ILE A 337 9.84 47.75 -1.37
N PHE A 338 10.68 46.74 -1.12
CA PHE A 338 11.82 46.43 -1.97
C PHE A 338 11.42 45.98 -3.39
N GLU A 339 10.45 45.07 -3.53
CA GLU A 339 9.93 44.62 -4.83
C GLU A 339 9.42 45.80 -5.68
N HIS A 340 8.65 46.71 -5.05
CA HIS A 340 8.16 47.93 -5.71
C HIS A 340 9.29 48.91 -6.06
N PHE A 341 10.32 48.99 -5.23
CA PHE A 341 11.51 49.79 -5.51
C PHE A 341 12.28 49.24 -6.71
N ALA A 342 12.47 47.92 -6.80
CA ALA A 342 13.13 47.26 -7.91
C ALA A 342 12.32 47.44 -9.20
N GLU A 343 10.99 47.31 -9.15
CA GLU A 343 10.08 47.55 -10.28
C GLU A 343 10.22 48.98 -10.82
N ARG A 344 10.22 49.99 -9.94
CA ARG A 344 10.43 51.40 -10.33
C ARG A 344 11.78 51.67 -10.98
N ASN A 345 12.77 50.80 -10.76
CA ASN A 345 14.10 50.90 -11.36
C ASN A 345 14.28 49.96 -12.56
N GLY A 346 13.22 49.32 -13.07
CA GLY A 346 13.26 48.44 -14.23
C GLY A 346 13.66 46.99 -13.94
N TYR A 347 13.86 46.65 -12.67
CA TYR A 347 14.31 45.33 -12.19
C TYR A 347 13.21 44.56 -11.45
N GLY A 348 11.94 44.81 -11.77
CA GLY A 348 10.80 44.17 -11.13
C GLY A 348 10.69 42.67 -11.44
N ARG A 349 10.04 41.92 -10.55
CA ARG A 349 9.80 40.47 -10.68
C ARG A 349 8.62 40.17 -11.62
N TYR A 350 8.74 39.17 -12.48
CA TYR A 350 7.59 38.72 -13.29
C TYR A 350 6.60 37.89 -12.49
N SER A 351 5.33 37.85 -12.92
CA SER A 351 4.25 37.17 -12.19
C SER A 351 4.44 35.66 -12.05
N ASN A 352 5.18 35.04 -12.97
CA ASN A 352 5.45 33.61 -13.05
C ASN A 352 6.90 33.25 -12.65
N GLU A 353 7.63 34.18 -12.03
CA GLU A 353 9.04 34.02 -11.70
C GLU A 353 9.23 33.71 -10.20
N SER A 354 10.07 32.71 -9.91
CA SER A 354 10.48 32.41 -8.53
C SER A 354 11.35 33.53 -7.96
N LEU A 355 11.59 33.54 -6.64
CA LEU A 355 12.43 34.58 -6.05
C LEU A 355 13.89 34.41 -6.49
N GLU A 356 14.31 33.16 -6.59
CA GLU A 356 15.64 32.71 -6.97
C GLU A 356 15.92 33.06 -8.43
N ASP A 357 14.97 32.76 -9.34
CA ASP A 357 15.08 33.12 -10.76
C ASP A 357 15.14 34.64 -10.95
N TRP A 358 14.33 35.37 -10.19
CA TRP A 358 14.33 36.83 -10.23
C TRP A 358 15.68 37.42 -9.82
N PHE A 359 16.21 37.00 -8.67
CA PHE A 359 17.50 37.47 -8.16
C PHE A 359 18.63 37.12 -9.12
N HIS A 360 18.63 35.91 -9.68
CA HIS A 360 19.59 35.49 -10.69
C HIS A 360 19.51 36.38 -11.94
N ARG A 361 18.30 36.68 -12.45
CA ARG A 361 18.09 37.54 -13.63
C ARG A 361 18.62 38.95 -13.43
N ILE A 362 18.42 39.53 -12.24
CA ILE A 362 18.92 40.87 -11.92
C ILE A 362 20.36 40.84 -11.38
N GLY A 363 21.00 39.67 -11.35
CA GLY A 363 22.37 39.43 -10.91
C GLY A 363 22.63 39.83 -9.46
N LEU A 364 21.70 39.50 -8.57
CA LEU A 364 21.84 39.61 -7.12
C LEU A 364 22.09 38.21 -6.52
N GLU A 365 22.88 38.16 -5.45
CA GLU A 365 23.23 36.91 -4.77
C GLU A 365 22.06 36.39 -3.91
N ILE A 366 21.83 35.08 -3.96
CA ILE A 366 20.68 34.40 -3.34
C ILE A 366 20.85 34.31 -1.81
N GLU A 367 22.08 34.36 -1.30
CA GLU A 367 22.39 34.28 0.14
C GLU A 367 21.69 35.37 0.96
N SER A 368 21.36 36.52 0.35
CA SER A 368 20.63 37.64 0.98
C SER A 368 19.11 37.40 1.15
N THR A 369 18.59 36.20 0.87
CA THR A 369 17.15 35.88 0.94
C THR A 369 16.78 34.84 1.99
N VAL A 370 17.77 34.31 2.72
CA VAL A 370 17.57 33.25 3.72
C VAL A 370 16.60 33.68 4.83
N LEU A 371 16.75 34.91 5.34
CA LEU A 371 15.85 35.45 6.37
C LEU A 371 14.41 35.66 5.86
N TYR A 372 14.25 36.02 4.58
CA TYR A 372 12.92 36.16 3.97
C TYR A 372 12.24 34.80 3.77
N GLN A 373 12.98 33.80 3.26
CA GLN A 373 12.47 32.44 3.08
C GLN A 373 12.10 31.81 4.44
N LYS A 374 12.90 32.02 5.49
CA LYS A 374 12.61 31.58 6.86
C LYS A 374 11.27 32.11 7.38
N VAL A 375 10.95 33.38 7.12
CA VAL A 375 9.68 33.98 7.56
C VAL A 375 8.51 33.58 6.64
N ARG A 376 8.76 33.42 5.34
CA ARG A 376 7.71 33.10 4.36
C ARG A 376 7.27 31.64 4.44
N TYR A 377 8.21 30.72 4.58
CA TYR A 377 7.97 29.28 4.52
C TYR A 377 8.14 28.58 5.88
N GLY A 378 8.94 29.14 6.80
CA GLY A 378 9.22 28.52 8.10
C GLY A 378 8.27 28.89 9.24
N GLY A 379 7.34 29.85 9.06
CA GLY A 379 6.37 30.23 10.08
C GLY A 379 6.96 30.83 11.38
N GLN A 380 8.27 31.09 11.41
CA GLN A 380 8.99 31.60 12.57
C GLN A 380 9.01 33.14 12.59
N SER A 381 8.90 33.73 13.79
CA SER A 381 9.05 35.17 13.99
C SER A 381 10.53 35.50 14.20
N LEU A 382 11.05 36.51 13.49
CA LEU A 382 12.44 36.95 13.64
C LEU A 382 12.69 37.57 15.03
N THR A 383 13.86 37.28 15.61
CA THR A 383 14.39 37.97 16.80
C THR A 383 14.71 39.44 16.50
N GLY A 384 15.05 40.23 17.53
CA GLY A 384 15.44 41.64 17.34
C GLY A 384 16.64 41.79 16.42
N ASP A 385 17.68 41.02 16.69
CA ASP A 385 18.95 41.03 15.94
C ASP A 385 18.75 40.59 14.48
N GLU A 386 17.92 39.57 14.23
CA GLU A 386 17.59 39.10 12.88
C GLU A 386 16.82 40.17 12.07
N LYS A 387 16.07 41.07 12.72
CA LYS A 387 15.40 42.18 12.01
C LYS A 387 16.37 43.25 11.57
N GLU A 388 17.36 43.58 12.40
CA GLU A 388 18.40 44.55 12.04
C GLU A 388 19.24 44.03 10.88
N GLN A 389 19.63 42.75 10.93
CA GLN A 389 20.31 42.09 9.82
C GLN A 389 19.48 42.12 8.53
N PHE A 390 18.17 41.83 8.63
CA PHE A 390 17.28 41.89 7.47
C PHE A 390 17.14 43.31 6.89
N GLU A 391 17.16 44.36 7.71
CA GLU A 391 17.17 45.75 7.20
C GLU A 391 18.47 46.08 6.46
N LEU A 392 19.62 45.61 6.97
CA LEU A 392 20.91 45.81 6.35
C LEU A 392 20.99 45.11 5.00
N GLU A 393 20.58 43.84 4.93
CA GLU A 393 20.50 43.07 3.68
C GLU A 393 19.62 43.77 2.65
N LEU A 394 18.44 44.29 3.05
CA LEU A 394 17.58 45.04 2.13
C LEU A 394 18.19 46.37 1.67
N LYS A 395 18.99 47.05 2.50
CA LYS A 395 19.69 48.28 2.11
C LYS A 395 20.78 47.98 1.09
N GLU A 396 21.57 46.93 1.31
CA GLU A 396 22.60 46.48 0.37
C GLU A 396 22.01 46.09 -0.98
N LEU A 397 20.89 45.35 -0.98
CA LEU A 397 20.20 44.98 -2.23
C LEU A 397 19.68 46.22 -2.98
N ARG A 398 19.16 47.24 -2.27
CA ARG A 398 18.75 48.50 -2.91
C ARG A 398 19.93 49.23 -3.52
N GLN A 399 21.07 49.26 -2.82
CA GLN A 399 22.28 49.91 -3.30
C GLN A 399 22.81 49.24 -4.58
N LYS A 400 22.88 47.90 -4.59
CA LYS A 400 23.25 47.11 -5.79
C LYS A 400 22.32 47.41 -6.99
N ILE A 401 21.03 47.63 -6.77
CA ILE A 401 20.09 48.01 -7.85
C ILE A 401 20.36 49.44 -8.36
N ILE A 402 20.72 50.38 -7.48
CA ILE A 402 21.05 51.75 -7.87
C ILE A 402 22.35 51.78 -8.68
N GLU A 403 23.37 51.04 -8.25
CA GLU A 403 24.67 50.95 -8.93
C GLU A 403 24.55 50.33 -10.33
N LYS A 404 23.63 49.38 -10.53
CA LYS A 404 23.34 48.80 -11.85
C LYS A 404 22.50 49.71 -12.77
N LYS A 405 21.99 50.83 -12.26
CA LYS A 405 21.22 51.79 -13.07
C LYS A 405 22.11 52.92 -13.62
N GLN A 406 23.24 53.19 -12.97
CA GLN A 406 24.30 54.06 -13.49
C GLN A 406 25.08 53.33 -14.58
#